data_AF-A0A381R0W4-F1
#
_entry.id   AF-A0A381R0W4-F1
#
_cell.length_a   1.000
_cell.length_b   1.000
_cell.length_c   1.000
_cell.angle_alpha   90.00
_cell.angle_beta   90.00
_cell.angle_gamma   90.00
#
_symmetry.space_group_name_H-M   'P 1'
#
loop_
_entity.id
_entity.type
_entity.pdbx_description
1 polymer ?
#
loop_
_entity_poly.entity_id
_entity_poly.type
_entity_poly.pdbx_seq_one_letter_code
_entity_poly.pdbx_strand_id
1 'polypeptide(L)'
;MAEDVVSFLDDNGLQRIIFMGHSLGGKTAMQFAVQFPERVSSLIMVDIAPVQYKHRQKILELIEAMQELQLPTKMSRSEIEKKLAQKIHDTHILSFLMTNLIFQKGEFKWLIGLEQITFRMPDLLNTIELESLYSGLTLFIGGANSDYIKPEYYSRIKKFFQRVMKRC
;
A
#
# COMPACT_ATOMS: atom_id res chain seq x y z
N MET A 1 9.56 2.64 7.05
CA MET A 1 9.26 2.50 5.61
C MET A 1 10.13 3.39 4.74
N ALA A 2 10.09 4.72 4.84
CA ALA A 2 10.95 5.58 3.99
C ALA A 2 12.45 5.32 4.22
N GLU A 3 12.89 5.21 5.48
CA GLU A 3 14.27 4.87 5.84
C GLU A 3 14.69 3.49 5.32
N ASP A 4 13.80 2.49 5.37
CA ASP A 4 14.09 1.15 4.81
C ASP A 4 14.39 1.21 3.31
N VAL A 5 13.74 2.14 2.59
CA VAL A 5 14.04 2.39 1.17
C VAL A 5 15.43 3.00 1.02
N VAL A 6 15.83 3.93 1.89
CA VAL A 6 17.19 4.52 1.85
C VAL A 6 18.24 3.41 1.99
N SER A 7 18.10 2.55 3.00
CA SER A 7 19.02 1.42 3.22
C SER A 7 19.06 0.51 1.99
N PHE A 8 17.90 0.14 1.42
CA PHE A 8 17.86 -0.67 0.22
C PHE A 8 18.59 -0.03 -0.97
N LEU A 9 18.41 1.29 -1.16
CA LEU A 9 19.09 2.00 -2.25
C LEU A 9 20.60 2.02 -2.05
N ASP A 10 21.06 2.24 -0.82
CA ASP A 10 22.49 2.30 -0.49
C ASP A 10 23.15 0.92 -0.68
N ASP A 11 22.51 -0.15 -0.21
CA ASP A 11 22.97 -1.53 -0.37
C ASP A 11 23.10 -1.96 -1.84
N ASN A 12 22.33 -1.33 -2.73
CA ASN A 12 22.33 -1.60 -4.16
C ASN A 12 23.08 -0.54 -5.00
N GLY A 13 23.74 0.43 -4.36
CA GLY A 13 24.47 1.50 -5.05
C GLY A 13 23.59 2.45 -5.88
N LEU A 14 22.29 2.54 -5.57
CA LEU A 14 21.31 3.35 -6.27
C LEU A 14 21.24 4.76 -5.67
N GLN A 15 21.88 5.72 -6.31
CA GLN A 15 21.93 7.09 -5.79
C GLN A 15 20.62 7.85 -6.00
N ARG A 16 19.94 7.67 -7.13
CA ARG A 16 18.72 8.41 -7.47
C ARG A 16 17.79 7.57 -8.33
N ILE A 17 16.50 7.53 -7.97
CA ILE A 17 15.51 6.64 -8.61
C ILE A 17 14.27 7.37 -9.11
N ILE A 18 13.59 6.76 -10.08
CA ILE A 18 12.17 7.03 -10.33
C ILE A 18 11.38 6.16 -9.36
N PHE A 19 10.60 6.78 -8.47
CA PHE A 19 9.85 6.04 -7.46
C PHE A 19 8.38 5.94 -7.87
N MET A 20 7.98 4.73 -8.31
CA MET A 20 6.59 4.37 -8.50
C MET A 20 6.03 3.72 -7.23
N GLY A 21 4.87 4.16 -6.78
CA GLY A 21 4.19 3.59 -5.63
C GLY A 21 2.69 3.46 -5.86
N HIS A 22 2.16 2.27 -5.58
CA HIS A 22 0.73 1.97 -5.64
C HIS A 22 0.15 1.94 -4.22
N SER A 23 -1.04 2.54 -4.02
CA SER A 23 -1.75 2.53 -2.74
C SER A 23 -0.82 2.93 -1.57
N LEU A 24 -0.68 2.10 -0.53
CA LEU A 24 0.24 2.34 0.60
C LEU A 24 1.71 2.53 0.18
N GLY A 25 2.16 1.85 -0.87
CA GLY A 25 3.49 2.05 -1.44
C GLY A 25 3.67 3.47 -2.00
N GLY A 26 2.60 4.08 -2.51
CA GLY A 26 2.63 5.49 -2.92
C GLY A 26 2.67 6.46 -1.75
N LYS A 27 2.00 6.18 -0.63
CA LYS A 27 2.21 6.95 0.61
C LYS A 27 3.66 6.92 1.07
N THR A 28 4.28 5.74 1.02
CA THR A 28 5.71 5.56 1.32
C THR A 28 6.58 6.37 0.37
N ALA A 29 6.33 6.29 -0.95
CA ALA A 29 7.08 7.05 -1.95
C ALA A 29 6.91 8.58 -1.81
N MET A 30 5.70 9.04 -1.48
CA MET A 30 5.42 10.45 -1.20
C MET A 30 6.20 10.95 0.00
N GLN A 31 6.19 10.20 1.11
CA GLN A 31 6.97 10.55 2.31
C GLN A 31 8.48 10.52 2.03
N PHE A 32 8.95 9.48 1.33
CA PHE A 32 10.35 9.35 0.93
C PHE A 32 10.83 10.55 0.11
N ALA A 33 10.05 10.99 -0.89
CA ALA A 33 10.44 12.11 -1.74
C ALA A 33 10.48 13.46 -1.01
N VAL A 34 9.67 13.62 0.03
CA VAL A 34 9.65 14.82 0.87
C VAL A 34 10.85 14.82 1.84
N GLN A 35 11.23 13.66 2.36
CA GLN A 35 12.35 13.51 3.29
C GLN A 35 13.73 13.46 2.59
N PHE A 36 13.80 12.83 1.42
CA PHE A 36 15.03 12.58 0.65
C PHE A 36 14.87 13.03 -0.81
N PRO A 37 14.55 14.31 -1.08
CA PRO A 37 14.23 14.79 -2.42
C PRO A 37 15.36 14.60 -3.44
N GLU A 38 16.62 14.63 -3.00
CA GLU A 38 17.81 14.38 -3.82
C GLU A 38 17.90 12.94 -4.34
N ARG A 39 17.28 11.98 -3.62
CA ARG A 39 17.24 10.56 -3.99
C ARG A 39 16.16 10.24 -5.02
N VAL A 40 15.33 11.22 -5.40
CA VAL A 40 14.22 11.03 -6.34
C VAL A 40 14.41 11.85 -7.61
N SER A 41 14.29 11.20 -8.76
CA SER A 41 14.27 11.86 -10.07
C SER A 41 12.86 12.27 -10.47
N SER A 42 11.89 11.37 -10.28
CA SER A 42 10.46 11.63 -10.46
C SER A 42 9.61 10.62 -9.68
N LEU A 43 8.34 10.98 -9.48
CA LEU A 43 7.35 10.16 -8.78
C LEU A 43 6.23 9.70 -9.73
N ILE A 44 5.78 8.46 -9.54
CA ILE A 44 4.56 7.92 -10.19
C ILE A 44 3.65 7.31 -9.12
N MET A 45 2.61 8.04 -8.73
CA MET A 45 1.64 7.63 -7.72
C MET A 45 0.45 6.97 -8.40
N VAL A 46 0.25 5.69 -8.13
CA VAL A 46 -0.82 4.89 -8.74
C VAL A 46 -1.92 4.67 -7.71
N ASP A 47 -3.10 5.18 -8.03
CA ASP A 47 -4.34 5.02 -7.29
C ASP A 47 -4.21 5.34 -5.79
N ILE A 48 -3.59 6.48 -5.49
CA ILE A 48 -3.37 6.97 -4.13
C ILE A 48 -3.17 8.48 -4.10
N ALA A 49 -3.65 9.10 -3.02
CA ALA A 49 -3.46 10.50 -2.68
C ALA A 49 -3.01 10.63 -1.22
N PRO A 50 -2.36 11.74 -0.82
CA PRO A 50 -1.89 11.96 0.55
C PRO A 50 -3.05 12.41 1.45
N VAL A 51 -4.15 11.65 1.50
CA VAL A 51 -5.37 11.96 2.28
C VAL A 51 -5.70 10.82 3.24
N GLN A 52 -6.62 11.11 4.16
CA GLN A 52 -7.23 10.09 5.02
C GLN A 52 -8.51 9.57 4.36
N TYR A 53 -8.61 8.27 4.15
CA TYR A 53 -9.74 7.65 3.48
C TYR A 53 -10.86 7.22 4.44
N LYS A 54 -12.10 7.19 3.95
CA LYS A 54 -13.27 6.71 4.73
C LYS A 54 -13.39 5.18 4.74
N HIS A 55 -12.91 4.49 3.71
CA HIS A 55 -13.06 3.04 3.52
C HIS A 55 -12.06 2.18 4.33
N ARG A 56 -11.50 2.72 5.42
CA ARG A 56 -10.51 2.05 6.27
C ARG A 56 -11.04 0.77 6.92
N GLN A 57 -12.31 0.80 7.30
CA GLN A 57 -12.98 -0.33 7.94
C GLN A 57 -12.96 -1.59 7.05
N LYS A 58 -13.15 -1.43 5.74
CA LYS A 58 -13.12 -2.57 4.81
C LYS A 58 -11.76 -3.27 4.78
N ILE A 59 -10.66 -2.52 4.85
CA ILE A 59 -9.32 -3.12 4.86
C ILE A 59 -9.07 -3.88 6.18
N LEU A 60 -9.57 -3.34 7.29
CA LEU A 60 -9.51 -4.01 8.59
C LEU A 60 -10.28 -5.34 8.59
N GLU A 61 -11.50 -5.34 8.05
CA GLU A 61 -12.33 -6.55 7.93
C GLU A 61 -11.64 -7.68 7.13
N LEU A 62 -10.89 -7.33 6.07
CA LEU A 62 -10.12 -8.31 5.29
C LEU A 62 -9.00 -8.95 6.12
N ILE A 63 -8.27 -8.13 6.87
CA ILE A 63 -7.15 -8.58 7.71
C ILE A 63 -7.68 -9.43 8.86
N GLU A 64 -8.76 -8.99 9.51
CA GLU A 64 -9.44 -9.73 10.58
C GLU A 64 -9.90 -11.11 10.07
N ALA A 65 -10.52 -11.18 8.88
CA ALA A 65 -10.90 -12.45 8.27
C ALA A 65 -9.71 -13.39 8.03
N MET A 66 -8.55 -12.86 7.64
CA MET A 66 -7.32 -13.65 7.48
C MET A 66 -6.73 -14.11 8.81
N GLN A 67 -6.83 -13.30 9.88
CA GLN A 67 -6.32 -13.62 11.21
C GLN A 67 -7.20 -14.64 11.95
N GLU A 68 -8.51 -14.48 11.88
CA GLU A 68 -9.47 -15.41 12.48
C GLU A 68 -9.38 -16.81 11.87
N LEU A 69 -8.98 -16.89 10.59
CA LEU A 69 -8.65 -18.14 9.95
C LEU A 69 -7.30 -18.65 10.46
N GLN A 70 -7.30 -19.21 11.67
CA GLN A 70 -6.19 -20.03 12.15
C GLN A 70 -5.99 -21.16 11.15
N LEU A 71 -4.84 -21.16 10.46
CA LEU A 71 -4.51 -22.12 9.40
C LEU A 71 -4.21 -23.48 10.04
N PRO A 72 -5.12 -24.46 10.01
CA PRO A 72 -4.88 -25.74 10.66
C PRO A 72 -3.97 -26.58 9.78
N THR A 73 -3.11 -27.40 10.40
CA THR A 73 -2.05 -28.19 9.74
C THR A 73 -2.57 -29.13 8.63
N LYS A 74 -3.86 -29.49 8.64
CA LYS A 74 -4.47 -30.46 7.71
C LYS A 74 -5.36 -29.84 6.62
N MET A 75 -5.41 -28.52 6.51
CA MET A 75 -6.31 -27.86 5.54
C MET A 75 -5.65 -27.72 4.17
N SER A 76 -6.38 -28.04 3.12
CA SER A 76 -5.97 -27.77 1.74
C SER A 76 -6.11 -26.28 1.40
N ARG A 77 -5.36 -25.83 0.39
CA ARG A 77 -5.47 -24.46 -0.14
C ARG A 77 -6.90 -24.10 -0.56
N SER A 78 -7.62 -25.04 -1.17
CA SER A 78 -9.01 -24.83 -1.62
C SER A 78 -9.97 -24.67 -0.44
N GLU A 79 -9.77 -25.40 0.66
CA GLU A 79 -10.58 -25.23 1.87
C GLU A 79 -10.31 -23.89 2.56
N ILE A 80 -9.06 -23.43 2.57
CA ILE A 80 -8.68 -22.10 3.08
C ILE A 80 -9.40 -21.01 2.29
N GLU A 81 -9.33 -21.08 0.96
CA GLU A 81 -10.01 -20.15 0.05
C GLU A 81 -11.52 -20.15 0.25
N LYS A 82 -12.13 -21.34 0.33
CA LYS A 82 -13.58 -21.49 0.57
C LYS A 82 -14.02 -20.89 1.90
N LYS A 83 -13.20 -20.99 2.94
CA LYS A 83 -13.48 -20.36 4.25
C LYS A 83 -13.38 -18.83 4.17
N LEU A 84 -12.35 -18.29 3.53
CA LEU A 84 -12.22 -16.84 3.36
C LEU A 84 -13.35 -16.26 2.49
N ALA A 85 -13.80 -16.98 1.47
CA ALA A 85 -14.90 -16.57 0.61
C ALA A 85 -16.24 -16.36 1.35
N GLN A 86 -16.39 -16.90 2.56
CA GLN A 86 -17.56 -16.66 3.42
C GLN A 86 -17.60 -15.23 3.97
N LYS A 87 -16.44 -14.57 4.10
CA LYS A 87 -16.30 -13.20 4.62
C LYS A 87 -15.85 -12.20 3.55
N ILE A 88 -15.13 -12.68 2.53
CA ILE A 88 -14.54 -11.86 1.46
C ILE A 88 -15.25 -12.20 0.15
N HIS A 89 -16.28 -11.42 -0.18
CA HIS A 89 -17.13 -11.68 -1.35
C HIS A 89 -16.52 -11.20 -2.67
N ASP A 90 -15.59 -10.24 -2.62
CA ASP A 90 -14.87 -9.78 -3.80
C ASP A 90 -13.82 -10.83 -4.19
N THR A 91 -14.07 -11.53 -5.29
CA THR A 91 -13.24 -12.63 -5.78
C THR A 91 -11.85 -12.17 -6.23
N HIS A 92 -11.72 -10.93 -6.70
CA HIS A 92 -10.43 -10.36 -7.07
C HIS A 92 -9.58 -10.08 -5.84
N ILE A 93 -10.18 -9.48 -4.80
CA ILE A 93 -9.51 -9.26 -3.52
C ILE A 93 -9.13 -10.59 -2.88
N LEU A 94 -10.05 -11.56 -2.84
CA LEU A 94 -9.77 -12.89 -2.29
C LEU A 94 -8.58 -13.54 -3.01
N SER A 95 -8.59 -13.55 -4.34
CA SER A 95 -7.50 -14.12 -5.15
C SER A 95 -6.17 -13.42 -4.87
N PHE A 96 -6.18 -12.09 -4.75
CA PHE A 96 -5.00 -11.30 -4.39
C PHE A 96 -4.47 -11.66 -2.99
N LEU A 97 -5.33 -11.74 -1.97
CA LEU A 97 -4.92 -12.11 -0.61
C LEU A 97 -4.34 -13.53 -0.57
N MET A 98 -4.92 -14.47 -1.32
CA MET A 98 -4.43 -15.85 -1.42
C MET A 98 -3.03 -15.97 -2.02
N THR A 99 -2.50 -14.95 -2.72
CA THR A 99 -1.09 -14.92 -3.16
C THR A 99 -0.10 -14.90 -2.00
N ASN A 100 -0.54 -14.44 -0.82
CA ASN A 100 0.26 -14.44 0.40
C ASN A 100 0.23 -15.77 1.15
N LEU A 101 -0.58 -16.75 0.72
CA LEU A 101 -0.62 -18.06 1.34
C LEU A 101 0.49 -18.95 0.78
N ILE A 102 1.48 -19.24 1.62
CA ILE A 102 2.65 -20.07 1.29
C ILE A 102 2.59 -21.42 2.02
N PHE A 103 3.22 -22.45 1.45
CA PHE A 103 3.38 -23.75 2.08
C PHE A 103 4.83 -23.93 2.52
N GLN A 104 5.06 -24.09 3.83
CA GLN A 104 6.40 -24.17 4.41
C GLN A 104 6.43 -25.16 5.57
N LYS A 105 7.41 -26.08 5.55
CA LYS A 105 7.61 -27.11 6.60
C LYS A 105 6.36 -27.96 6.89
N GLY A 106 5.57 -28.27 5.86
CA GLY A 106 4.37 -29.11 5.97
C GLY A 106 3.11 -28.36 6.37
N GLU A 107 3.14 -27.03 6.50
CA GLU A 107 2.01 -26.22 6.96
C GLU A 107 1.80 -25.00 6.06
N PHE A 108 0.56 -24.54 5.98
CA PHE A 108 0.25 -23.26 5.34
C PHE A 108 0.51 -22.09 6.30
N LYS A 109 1.10 -21.01 5.78
CA LYS A 109 1.37 -19.78 6.51
C LYS A 109 1.07 -18.56 5.66
N TRP A 110 0.78 -17.44 6.32
CA TRP A 110 0.76 -16.14 5.67
C TRP A 110 2.19 -15.63 5.53
N LEU A 111 2.58 -15.27 4.30
CA LEU A 111 3.88 -14.66 4.00
C LEU A 111 4.04 -13.30 4.69
N ILE A 112 2.94 -12.58 4.79
CA ILE A 112 2.89 -11.26 5.42
C ILE A 112 2.71 -11.38 6.93
N GLY A 113 3.34 -10.47 7.66
CA GLY A 113 3.20 -10.36 9.11
C GLY A 113 1.84 -9.78 9.51
N LEU A 114 0.80 -10.62 9.53
CA LEU A 114 -0.57 -10.18 9.84
C LEU A 114 -0.66 -9.51 11.21
N GLU A 115 0.01 -10.04 12.23
CA GLU A 115 0.03 -9.45 13.57
C GLU A 115 0.61 -8.03 13.57
N GLN A 116 1.74 -7.85 12.88
CA GLN A 116 2.43 -6.57 12.78
C GLN A 116 1.59 -5.57 11.97
N ILE A 117 0.99 -6.04 10.88
CA ILE A 117 0.11 -5.21 10.04
C ILE A 117 -1.10 -4.76 10.84
N THR A 118 -1.80 -5.66 11.54
CA THR A 118 -2.96 -5.30 12.38
C THR A 118 -2.56 -4.30 13.46
N PHE A 119 -1.44 -4.54 14.16
CA PHE A 119 -0.94 -3.65 15.21
C PHE A 119 -0.64 -2.23 14.71
N ARG A 120 -0.06 -2.10 13.50
CA ARG A 120 0.28 -0.80 12.90
C ARG A 120 -0.80 -0.24 11.98
N MET A 121 -1.91 -0.95 11.80
CA MET A 121 -2.93 -0.56 10.82
C MET A 121 -3.51 0.84 11.03
N PRO A 122 -3.76 1.32 12.28
CA PRO A 122 -4.17 2.70 12.51
C PRO A 122 -3.22 3.71 11.86
N ASP A 123 -1.91 3.50 11.99
CA ASP A 123 -0.88 4.36 11.39
C ASP A 123 -0.87 4.25 9.86
N LEU A 124 -0.94 3.03 9.31
CA LEU A 124 -0.88 2.78 7.87
C LEU A 124 -2.10 3.36 7.12
N LEU A 125 -3.27 3.32 7.76
CA LEU A 125 -4.51 3.82 7.21
C LEU A 125 -4.67 5.33 7.39
N ASN A 126 -3.95 5.94 8.33
CA ASN A 126 -3.90 7.38 8.48
C ASN A 126 -3.24 8.06 7.27
N THR A 127 -3.52 9.36 7.12
CA THR A 127 -2.80 10.16 6.11
C THR A 127 -1.33 10.23 6.50
N ILE A 128 -0.46 10.39 5.50
CA ILE A 128 0.90 10.85 5.77
C ILE A 128 0.87 12.31 6.21
N GLU A 129 1.68 12.64 7.21
CA GLU A 129 1.97 14.00 7.64
C GLU A 129 3.19 14.47 6.84
N LEU A 130 2.94 15.41 5.92
CA LEU A 130 3.98 16.02 5.11
C LEU A 130 4.25 17.41 5.67
N GLU A 131 5.50 17.65 6.05
CA GLU A 131 5.94 18.92 6.66
C GLU A 131 6.62 19.86 5.65
N SER A 132 7.08 19.33 4.52
CA SER A 132 7.76 20.10 3.48
C SER A 132 7.17 19.82 2.09
N LEU A 133 7.60 20.65 1.13
CA LEU A 133 7.16 20.61 -0.26
C LEU A 133 8.12 19.77 -1.09
N TYR A 134 7.58 18.99 -2.03
CA TYR A 134 8.35 18.32 -3.07
C TYR A 134 8.19 19.05 -4.40
N SER A 135 9.32 19.53 -4.94
CA SER A 135 9.39 20.28 -6.20
C SER A 135 9.69 19.42 -7.42
N GLY A 136 9.89 18.11 -7.25
CA GLY A 136 10.16 17.19 -8.35
C GLY A 136 8.91 16.83 -9.16
N LEU A 137 9.13 16.32 -10.39
CA LEU A 137 8.05 15.91 -11.28
C LEU A 137 7.28 14.74 -10.66
N THR A 138 5.96 14.88 -10.56
CA THR A 138 5.08 13.89 -9.93
C THR A 138 3.88 13.60 -10.83
N LEU A 139 3.72 12.35 -11.24
CA LEU A 139 2.55 11.88 -11.97
C LEU A 139 1.59 11.16 -11.03
N PHE A 140 0.33 11.57 -10.99
CA PHE A 140 -0.75 10.83 -10.35
C PHE A 140 -1.59 10.12 -11.42
N ILE A 141 -1.78 8.82 -11.24
CA ILE A 141 -2.61 7.96 -12.10
C ILE A 141 -3.79 7.45 -11.27
N GLY A 142 -5.01 7.86 -11.61
CA GLY A 142 -6.23 7.40 -10.92
C GLY A 142 -6.96 6.33 -11.73
N GLY A 143 -7.48 5.30 -11.07
CA GLY A 143 -8.35 4.33 -11.72
C GLY A 143 -9.72 4.92 -12.05
N ALA A 144 -10.25 4.67 -13.24
CA ALA A 144 -11.56 5.18 -13.66
C ALA A 144 -12.72 4.71 -12.75
N ASN A 145 -12.59 3.52 -12.16
CA ASN A 145 -13.56 2.94 -11.22
C ASN A 145 -13.04 2.95 -9.77
N SER A 146 -12.15 3.89 -9.43
CA SER A 146 -11.54 3.98 -8.10
C SER A 146 -11.82 5.31 -7.39
N ASP A 147 -12.01 5.20 -6.09
CA ASP A 147 -12.27 6.31 -5.18
C ASP A 147 -11.00 6.85 -4.51
N TYR A 148 -9.81 6.35 -4.86
CA TYR A 148 -8.56 6.72 -4.20
C TYR A 148 -8.00 8.08 -4.64
N ILE A 149 -8.36 8.58 -5.83
CA ILE A 149 -7.96 9.90 -6.33
C ILE A 149 -9.18 10.68 -6.85
N LYS A 150 -9.86 11.40 -5.94
CA LYS A 150 -11.03 12.22 -6.27
C LYS A 150 -10.68 13.68 -6.57
N PRO A 151 -11.51 14.41 -7.35
CA PRO A 151 -11.35 15.83 -7.62
C PRO A 151 -11.06 16.70 -6.37
N GLU A 152 -11.67 16.39 -5.23
CA GLU A 152 -11.45 17.12 -3.98
C GLU A 152 -10.03 16.95 -3.39
N TYR A 153 -9.36 15.82 -3.67
CA TYR A 153 -8.03 15.51 -3.11
C TYR A 153 -6.90 16.28 -3.80
N TYR A 154 -7.15 16.85 -4.99
CA TYR A 154 -6.13 17.58 -5.75
C TYR A 154 -5.67 18.86 -5.06
N SER A 155 -6.53 19.49 -4.26
CA SER A 155 -6.15 20.64 -3.44
C SER A 155 -5.00 20.27 -2.49
N ARG A 156 -5.11 19.12 -1.82
CA ARG A 156 -4.07 18.60 -0.92
C ARG A 156 -2.86 18.08 -1.67
N ILE A 157 -3.04 17.43 -2.82
CA ILE A 157 -1.90 17.01 -3.67
C ILE A 157 -1.06 18.24 -4.06
N LYS A 158 -1.68 19.28 -4.62
CA LYS A 158 -0.98 20.50 -5.05
C LYS A 158 -0.37 21.29 -3.89
N LYS A 159 -0.90 21.13 -2.66
CA LYS A 159 -0.31 21.73 -1.46
C LYS A 159 1.11 21.23 -1.21
N PHE A 160 1.41 19.96 -1.48
CA PHE A 160 2.71 19.34 -1.18
C PHE A 160 3.56 19.03 -2.41
N PHE A 161 2.95 18.82 -3.57
CA PHE A 161 3.63 18.45 -4.81
C PHE A 161 3.48 19.58 -5.83
N GLN A 162 4.58 20.27 -6.16
CA GLN A 162 4.51 21.51 -6.95
C GLN A 162 4.43 21.27 -8.46
N ARG A 163 5.00 20.15 -8.95
CA ARG A 163 5.02 19.80 -10.39
C ARG A 163 4.19 18.55 -10.65
N VAL A 164 2.87 18.71 -10.60
CA VAL A 164 1.91 17.61 -10.70
C VAL A 164 1.37 17.46 -12.13
N MET A 165 1.48 16.25 -12.66
CA MET A 165 0.72 15.76 -13.81
C MET A 165 -0.35 14.78 -13.34
N LYS A 166 -1.47 14.72 -14.07
CA LYS A 166 -2.61 13.85 -13.78
C LYS A 166 -2.97 13.02 -15.01
N ARG A 167 -3.26 11.74 -14.80
CA ARG A 167 -3.93 10.85 -15.75
C ARG A 167 -5.07 10.12 -15.02
N CYS A 168 -6.31 10.40 -15.40
CA CYS A 168 -7.51 9.74 -14.90
C CYS A 168 -8.44 9.48 -16.09
#